data_AF-A0A3A5L5K8-F1
#
_entry.id   AF-A0A3A5L5K8-F1
#
_cell.length_a   1.000
_cell.length_b   1.000
_cell.length_c   1.000
_cell.angle_alpha   90.00
_cell.angle_beta   90.00
_cell.angle_gamma   90.00
#
_symmetry.space_group_name_H-M   'P 1'
#
loop_
_entity.id
_entity.type
_entity.pdbx_description
1 polymer ?
#
loop_
_entity_poly.entity_id
_entity_poly.type
_entity_poly.pdbx_seq_one_letter_code
_entity_poly.pdbx_strand_id
1 'polypeptide(L)'
;MFDPKQFDDLAQKLFSTLPVSLQNFEKEIQQKFKDVLQAAFARMDLVTREEFDIQTKVLARTREKLDALNEQVEALMAKSQTH
;
A
#
# COMPACT_ATOMS: atom_id res chain seq x y z
N MET A 1 -7.79 1.23 -9.31
CA MET A 1 -7.52 2.66 -9.62
C MET A 1 -7.89 3.49 -8.41
N PHE A 2 -7.02 4.41 -7.96
CA PHE A 2 -7.32 5.28 -6.82
C PHE A 2 -8.58 6.12 -7.09
N ASP A 3 -9.55 6.07 -6.16
CA ASP A 3 -10.88 6.67 -6.36
C ASP A 3 -10.90 8.12 -5.84
N PRO A 4 -11.32 9.11 -6.66
CA PRO A 4 -11.48 10.50 -6.23
C PRO A 4 -12.29 10.69 -4.96
N LYS A 5 -13.26 9.80 -4.67
CA LYS A 5 -14.09 9.88 -3.46
C LYS A 5 -13.31 9.61 -2.18
N GLN A 6 -12.35 8.68 -2.23
CA GLN A 6 -11.48 8.39 -1.08
C GLN A 6 -10.56 9.56 -0.77
N PHE A 7 -10.18 10.31 -1.80
CA PHE A 7 -9.39 11.52 -1.69
C PHE A 7 -10.15 12.63 -0.95
N ASP A 8 -11.41 12.80 -1.33
CA ASP A 8 -12.30 13.80 -0.73
C ASP A 8 -12.58 13.49 0.74
N ASP A 9 -12.83 12.22 1.07
CA ASP A 9 -13.05 11.78 2.44
C ASP A 9 -11.80 11.97 3.33
N LEU A 10 -10.61 11.71 2.78
CA LEU A 10 -9.35 11.91 3.49
C LEU A 10 -9.05 13.39 3.70
N ALA A 11 -9.24 14.21 2.66
CA ALA A 11 -9.08 15.67 2.74
C ALA A 11 -10.04 16.26 3.78
N GLN A 12 -11.29 15.81 3.81
CA GLN A 12 -12.29 16.25 4.78
C GLN A 12 -11.92 15.87 6.22
N LYS A 13 -11.43 14.64 6.43
CA LYS A 13 -10.95 14.20 7.75
C LYS A 13 -9.74 15.02 8.21
N LEU A 14 -8.76 15.20 7.34
CA LEU A 14 -7.57 16.01 7.65
C LEU A 14 -7.95 17.46 7.96
N PHE A 15 -8.86 18.05 7.18
CA PHE A 15 -9.35 19.40 7.42
C PHE A 15 -10.11 19.52 8.76
N SER A 16 -10.92 18.52 9.11
CA SER A 16 -11.65 18.48 10.39
C SER A 16 -10.75 18.35 11.62
N THR A 17 -9.51 17.85 11.46
CA THR A 17 -8.52 17.78 12.54
C THR A 17 -7.70 19.06 12.70
N LEU A 18 -7.83 20.04 11.80
CA LEU A 18 -7.16 21.33 11.93
C LEU A 18 -7.80 22.18 13.04
N PRO A 19 -7.03 23.05 13.72
CA PRO A 19 -7.56 23.99 14.69
C PRO A 19 -8.67 24.88 14.09
N VAL A 20 -9.68 25.23 14.89
CA VAL A 20 -10.84 26.03 14.47
C VAL A 20 -10.45 27.39 13.84
N SER A 21 -9.31 27.94 14.25
CA SER A 21 -8.72 29.16 13.66
C SER A 21 -8.35 29.03 12.17
N LEU A 22 -8.08 27.82 11.69
CA LEU A 22 -7.79 27.50 10.29
C LEU A 22 -9.02 26.99 9.54
N GLN A 23 -10.01 26.43 10.25
CA GLN A 23 -11.26 25.94 9.65
C GLN A 23 -12.08 27.09 9.05
N ASN A 24 -12.08 28.28 9.69
CA ASN A 24 -12.86 29.45 9.24
C ASN A 24 -12.45 30.03 7.87
N PHE A 25 -11.36 29.56 7.26
CA PHE A 25 -10.94 29.92 5.91
C PHE A 25 -11.46 28.88 4.89
N GLU A 26 -12.78 28.72 4.83
CA GLU A 26 -13.38 27.43 4.46
C GLU A 26 -13.18 26.99 3.00
N LYS A 27 -13.33 27.85 1.98
CA LYS A 27 -13.42 27.36 0.58
C LYS A 27 -12.12 27.40 -0.21
N GLU A 28 -11.40 28.52 -0.22
CA GLU A 28 -10.16 28.62 -1.01
C GLU A 28 -9.03 27.79 -0.42
N ILE A 29 -8.91 27.73 0.91
CA ILE A 29 -7.88 26.92 1.56
C ILE A 29 -8.20 25.44 1.42
N GLN A 30 -9.46 25.02 1.54
CA GLN A 30 -9.84 23.63 1.33
C GLN A 30 -9.49 23.15 -0.08
N GLN A 31 -9.76 23.95 -1.12
CA GLN A 31 -9.38 23.61 -2.49
C GLN A 31 -7.86 23.53 -2.66
N LYS A 32 -7.11 24.53 -2.18
CA LYS A 32 -5.64 24.50 -2.24
C LYS A 32 -5.03 23.35 -1.45
N PHE A 33 -5.62 23.00 -0.30
CA PHE A 33 -5.17 21.89 0.54
C PHE A 33 -5.39 20.55 -0.17
N LYS A 34 -6.56 20.37 -0.82
CA LYS A 34 -6.85 19.20 -1.65
C LYS A 34 -5.84 19.07 -2.80
N ASP A 35 -5.57 20.15 -3.52
CA ASP A 35 -4.63 20.15 -4.64
C ASP A 35 -3.19 19.82 -4.19
N VAL A 36 -2.75 20.36 -3.05
CA VAL A 36 -1.43 20.07 -2.46
C VAL A 36 -1.34 18.61 -2.01
N LEU A 37 -2.37 18.08 -1.33
CA LEU A 37 -2.41 16.67 -0.98
C LEU A 37 -2.36 15.80 -2.24
N GLN A 38 -3.08 16.19 -3.30
CA GLN A 38 -3.18 15.37 -4.51
C GLN A 38 -1.83 15.33 -5.22
N ALA A 39 -1.12 16.46 -5.26
CA ALA A 39 0.25 16.53 -5.75
C ALA A 39 1.24 15.74 -4.86
N ALA A 40 1.07 15.76 -3.54
CA ALA A 40 1.92 15.02 -2.62
C ALA A 40 1.73 13.50 -2.76
N PHE A 41 0.48 13.04 -2.82
CA PHE A 41 0.14 11.63 -3.02
C PHE A 41 0.52 11.13 -4.42
N ALA A 42 0.42 11.96 -5.47
CA ALA A 42 0.90 11.61 -6.81
C ALA A 42 2.43 11.49 -6.89
N ARG A 43 3.17 12.13 -5.97
CA ARG A 43 4.63 11.97 -5.82
C ARG A 43 5.02 10.78 -4.96
N MET A 44 4.09 10.21 -4.21
CA MET A 44 4.32 8.96 -3.49
C MET A 44 4.08 7.81 -4.48
N ASP A 45 4.94 6.80 -4.47
CA ASP A 45 4.77 5.56 -5.25
C ASP A 45 3.64 4.71 -4.65
N LEU A 46 2.42 5.25 -4.64
CA LEU A 46 1.25 4.62 -4.06
C LEU A 46 0.80 3.48 -4.97
N VAL A 47 0.77 2.28 -4.41
CA VAL A 47 0.14 1.11 -5.04
C VAL A 47 -1.30 1.00 -4.56
N THR A 48 -2.20 0.61 -5.44
CA THR A 48 -3.60 0.40 -5.06
C THR A 48 -3.71 -0.74 -4.06
N ARG A 49 -4.78 -0.73 -3.25
CA ARG A 49 -5.09 -1.82 -2.31
C ARG A 49 -5.12 -3.19 -3.02
N GLU A 50 -5.68 -3.22 -4.22
CA GLU A 50 -5.77 -4.43 -5.04
C GLU A 50 -4.39 -4.93 -5.49
N GLU A 51 -3.51 -4.05 -5.98
CA GLU A 51 -2.14 -4.41 -6.36
C GLU A 51 -1.33 -4.92 -5.16
N PHE A 52 -1.50 -4.29 -4.00
CA PHE A 52 -0.87 -4.74 -2.75
C PHE A 52 -1.35 -6.15 -2.35
N ASP A 53 -2.65 -6.40 -2.40
CA ASP A 53 -3.23 -7.70 -2.06
C ASP A 53 -2.79 -8.78 -3.07
N ILE A 54 -2.64 -8.43 -4.37
CA ILE A 54 -2.07 -9.33 -5.39
C ILE A 54 -0.61 -9.67 -5.07
N GLN A 55 0.23 -8.67 -4.79
CA GLN A 55 1.64 -8.90 -4.44
C GLN A 55 1.79 -9.77 -3.20
N THR A 56 0.92 -9.57 -2.20
CA THR A 56 0.89 -10.40 -0.99
C THR A 56 0.61 -11.88 -1.33
N LYS A 57 -0.35 -12.15 -2.22
CA LYS A 57 -0.65 -13.52 -2.69
C LYS A 57 0.51 -14.12 -3.47
N VAL A 58 1.17 -13.35 -4.33
CA VAL A 58 2.36 -13.80 -5.07
C VAL A 58 3.48 -14.17 -4.10
N LEU A 59 3.71 -13.35 -3.07
CA LEU A 59 4.71 -13.60 -2.05
C LEU A 59 4.40 -14.88 -1.25
N ALA A 60 3.15 -15.07 -0.84
CA ALA A 60 2.72 -16.29 -0.14
C ALA A 60 3.01 -17.56 -0.96
N ARG A 61 2.60 -17.56 -2.23
CA ARG A 61 2.85 -18.69 -3.15
C ARG A 61 4.34 -18.91 -3.40
N THR A 62 5.14 -17.85 -3.42
CA THR A 62 6.59 -17.96 -3.61
C THR A 62 7.24 -18.61 -2.40
N ARG A 63 6.76 -18.30 -1.19
CA ARG A 63 7.23 -18.93 0.06
C ARG A 63 6.89 -20.41 0.10
N GLU A 64 5.67 -20.80 -0.24
CA GLU A 64 5.27 -22.20 -0.36
C GLU A 64 6.17 -22.98 -1.34
N LYS A 65 6.45 -22.39 -2.50
CA LYS A 65 7.35 -23.01 -3.49
C LYS A 65 8.80 -23.12 -2.99
N LEU A 66 9.27 -22.13 -2.24
CA LEU A 66 10.61 -22.12 -1.67
C LEU A 66 10.75 -23.24 -0.63
N ASP A 67 9.75 -23.40 0.24
CA ASP A 67 9.73 -24.44 1.27
C ASP A 67 9.72 -25.83 0.62
N ALA A 68 8.87 -26.05 -0.40
CA ALA A 68 8.84 -27.31 -1.16
C ALA A 68 10.15 -27.61 -1.91
N LEU A 69 10.88 -26.58 -2.36
CA LEU A 69 12.18 -26.77 -3.00
C LEU A 69 13.25 -27.11 -1.95
N ASN A 70 13.23 -26.47 -0.78
CA ASN A 70 14.12 -26.81 0.33
C ASN A 70 13.95 -28.27 0.75
N GLU A 71 12.72 -28.76 0.90
CA GLU A 71 12.44 -30.17 1.22
C GLU A 71 13.01 -31.12 0.15
N GLN A 72 12.85 -30.78 -1.14
CA GLN A 72 13.41 -31.57 -2.24
C GLN A 72 14.94 -31.61 -2.19
N VAL A 73 15.57 -30.46 -1.91
CA VAL A 73 17.03 -30.35 -1.79
C VAL A 73 17.53 -31.15 -0.60
N GLU A 74 16.88 -31.08 0.56
CA GLU A 74 17.21 -31.90 1.73
C GLU A 74 17.08 -33.39 1.45
N ALA A 75 16.00 -33.82 0.81
CA ALA A 75 15.79 -35.21 0.42
C ALA A 75 16.87 -35.71 -0.56
N LEU A 76 17.31 -34.87 -1.49
CA LEU A 76 18.39 -35.18 -2.41
C LEU A 76 19.75 -35.24 -1.71
N MET A 77 20.03 -34.30 -0.81
CA MET A 77 21.27 -34.30 -0.01
C MET A 77 21.37 -35.55 0.88
N ALA A 78 20.27 -35.95 1.53
CA ALA A 78 20.21 -37.15 2.34
C ALA A 78 20.48 -38.42 1.51
N LYS A 79 19.90 -38.52 0.31
CA LYS A 79 20.17 -39.64 -0.62
C LYS A 79 21.62 -39.69 -1.08
N SER A 80 22.22 -38.54 -1.37
CA SER A 80 23.63 -38.45 -1.81
C SER A 80 24.65 -38.73 -0.70
N GLN A 81 24.28 -38.60 0.58
CA GLN A 81 25.15 -38.95 1.71
C GLN A 81 25.09 -40.44 2.11
N THR A 82 24.11 -41.18 1.59
CA THR A 82 23.91 -42.60 1.91
C THR A 82 24.63 -43.54 0.93
N HIS A 83 25.42 -42.99 -0.01
CA HIS A 83 26.18 -43.72 -1.02
C HIS A 83 27.66 -43.35 -0.98
#